data_AF-A0A3D1B833-F1
#
_entry.id   AF-A0A3D1B833-F1
#
_cell.length_a   1.000
_cell.length_b   1.000
_cell.length_c   1.000
_cell.angle_alpha   90.00
_cell.angle_beta   90.00
_cell.angle_gamma   90.00
#
_symmetry.space_group_name_H-M   'P 1'
#
loop_
_entity.id
_entity.type
_entity.pdbx_description
1 polymer ?
#
loop_
_entity_poly.entity_id
_entity_poly.type
_entity_poly.pdbx_seq_one_letter_code
_entity_poly.pdbx_strand_id
1 'polypeptide(L)'
;ALARRINTVFTDAQTLLDEPGESRYLLQVRQHYHLLDLVSGNVRHTTLSDMPALLEHLGEAHHSVRPIRVERHALEGTDLSLILGQARAHCIQVFYRVQGSQAEITVLDEFNALWRQQQPYRDEQRLLTPLLRFLQSVSYRRNTQLPFEENRLAAMDILFYRLMAPAAGQALDIERRPSPRENVGDPFYDVQAIVEHSERGRSRVTLYCNHQEFSSLEYGAELFAAVAHFILAQRRGAERYPCYITDLDMSGLHGTGRAQTVQHLRYKAHLEAALNQALESL
;
A
#
# COMPACT_ATOMS: atom_id res chain seq x y z
N ALA A 1 29.40 -6.53 24.69
CA ALA A 1 28.45 -6.55 23.55
C ALA A 1 27.80 -5.18 23.31
N LEU A 2 27.17 -4.57 24.31
CA LEU A 2 26.46 -3.29 24.18
C LEU A 2 27.32 -2.12 23.67
N ALA A 3 28.52 -1.90 24.21
CA ALA A 3 29.41 -0.83 23.77
C ALA A 3 29.81 -0.95 22.28
N ARG A 4 30.03 -2.19 21.80
CA ARG A 4 30.30 -2.43 20.37
C ARG A 4 29.09 -2.09 19.50
N ARG A 5 27.88 -2.48 19.91
CA ARG A 5 26.64 -2.13 19.21
C ARG A 5 26.42 -0.63 19.15
N ILE A 6 26.62 0.09 20.25
CA ILE A 6 26.49 1.56 20.30
C ILE A 6 27.46 2.21 19.31
N ASN A 7 28.73 1.79 19.30
CA ASN A 7 29.69 2.30 18.34
C ASN A 7 29.27 2.02 16.89
N THR A 8 28.78 0.81 16.59
CA THR A 8 28.26 0.49 15.24
C THR A 8 27.10 1.39 14.85
N VAL A 9 26.10 1.56 15.72
CA VAL A 9 24.95 2.46 15.48
C VAL A 9 25.39 3.88 15.20
N PHE A 10 26.33 4.39 16.01
CA PHE A 10 26.83 5.75 15.86
C PHE A 10 27.59 5.91 14.54
N THR A 11 28.49 4.98 14.22
CA THR A 11 29.23 4.98 12.96
C THR A 11 28.30 4.88 11.75
N ASP A 12 27.31 3.99 11.76
CA ASP A 12 26.33 3.86 10.69
C ASP A 12 25.55 5.17 10.47
N ALA A 13 25.05 5.77 11.56
CA ALA A 13 24.30 7.02 11.50
C ALA A 13 25.15 8.19 11.01
N GLN A 14 26.43 8.25 11.41
CA GLN A 14 27.36 9.26 10.90
C GLN A 14 27.62 9.10 9.41
N THR A 15 27.90 7.87 8.95
CA THR A 15 28.12 7.61 7.52
C THR A 15 26.91 8.03 6.68
N LEU A 16 25.69 7.73 7.13
CA LEU A 16 24.47 8.16 6.44
C LEU A 16 24.23 9.67 6.48
N LEU A 17 24.71 10.37 7.51
CA LEU A 17 24.60 11.82 7.62
C LEU A 17 25.60 12.55 6.72
N ASP A 18 26.75 11.92 6.46
CA ASP A 18 27.79 12.43 5.56
C ASP A 18 27.44 12.20 4.07
N GLU A 19 26.52 11.27 3.78
CA GLU A 19 26.00 11.04 2.43
C GLU A 19 25.10 12.19 1.96
N PRO A 20 25.16 12.58 0.68
CA PRO A 20 24.30 13.63 0.14
C PRO A 20 22.85 13.13 0.03
N GLY A 21 21.91 13.85 0.67
CA GLY A 21 20.48 13.58 0.57
C GLY A 21 19.79 13.49 1.93
N GLU A 22 18.56 13.00 1.93
CA GLU A 22 17.82 12.67 3.15
C GLU A 22 17.80 11.16 3.34
N SER A 23 18.32 10.70 4.47
CA SER A 23 18.34 9.28 4.83
C SER A 23 17.63 9.05 6.15
N ARG A 24 17.09 7.85 6.35
CA ARG A 24 16.45 7.44 7.59
C ARG A 24 17.21 6.27 8.20
N TYR A 25 17.42 6.30 9.51
CA TYR A 25 18.02 5.18 10.25
C TYR A 25 17.04 4.65 11.29
N LEU A 26 16.68 3.38 11.17
CA LEU A 26 15.76 2.70 12.07
C LEU A 26 16.54 1.78 13.01
N LEU A 27 16.43 2.02 14.31
CA LEU A 27 16.95 1.12 15.34
C LEU A 27 15.85 0.69 16.31
N GLN A 28 16.07 -0.43 16.98
CA GLN A 28 15.16 -0.97 17.98
C GLN A 28 15.82 -1.05 19.35
N VAL A 29 15.18 -0.48 20.36
CA VAL A 29 15.63 -0.56 21.75
C VAL A 29 14.51 -1.17 22.58
N ARG A 30 14.72 -2.41 23.03
CA ARG A 30 13.69 -3.23 23.68
C ARG A 30 12.47 -3.38 22.75
N GLN A 31 11.32 -2.88 23.16
CA GLN A 31 10.06 -2.96 22.41
C GLN A 31 9.77 -1.71 21.56
N HIS A 32 10.58 -0.65 21.68
CA HIS A 32 10.37 0.61 20.98
C HIS A 32 11.25 0.68 19.74
N TYR A 33 10.74 1.37 18.72
CA TYR A 33 11.48 1.73 17.53
C TYR A 33 11.86 3.20 17.59
N HIS A 34 13.06 3.52 17.12
CA HIS A 34 13.53 4.89 17.01
C HIS A 34 13.95 5.13 15.57
N LEU A 35 13.35 6.14 14.95
CA LEU A 35 13.68 6.58 13.62
C LEU A 35 14.46 7.90 13.72
N LEU A 36 15.61 7.92 13.07
CA LEU A 36 16.41 9.12 12.89
C LEU A 36 16.22 9.58 11.44
N ASP A 37 15.66 10.77 11.23
CA ASP A 37 15.77 11.45 9.95
C ASP A 37 17.10 12.20 9.95
N LEU A 38 17.99 11.77 9.07
CA LEU A 38 19.35 12.26 8.91
C LEU A 38 19.36 13.20 7.70
N VAL A 39 19.42 14.49 7.99
CA VAL A 39 19.56 15.57 7.00
C VAL A 39 20.82 16.35 7.39
N SER A 40 21.63 16.77 6.43
CA SER A 40 22.85 17.52 6.73
C SER A 40 22.55 18.74 7.62
N GLY A 41 23.20 18.81 8.78
CA GLY A 41 22.99 19.87 9.77
C GLY A 41 21.71 19.77 10.61
N ASN A 42 20.84 18.77 10.39
CA ASN A 42 19.62 18.57 11.16
C ASN A 42 19.28 17.08 11.34
N VAL A 43 19.26 16.62 12.59
CA VAL A 43 18.83 15.25 12.93
C VAL A 43 17.51 15.34 13.69
N ARG A 44 16.46 14.76 13.13
CA ARG A 44 15.17 14.62 13.80
C ARG A 44 15.03 13.20 14.34
N HIS A 45 14.56 13.08 15.57
CA HIS A 45 14.32 11.80 16.23
C HIS A 45 12.85 11.59 16.49
N THR A 46 12.32 10.46 16.05
CA THR A 46 10.96 10.01 16.33
C THR A 46 11.02 8.70 17.11
N THR A 47 10.27 8.61 18.21
CA THR A 47 10.11 7.36 18.98
C THR A 47 8.74 6.78 18.70
N LEU A 48 8.70 5.49 18.40
CA LEU A 48 7.52 4.73 18.00
C LEU A 48 7.35 3.58 19.01
N SER A 49 6.18 3.50 19.63
CA SER A 49 5.93 2.63 20.78
C SER A 49 5.98 1.14 20.45
N ASP A 50 5.52 0.77 19.26
CA ASP A 50 5.29 -0.61 18.85
C ASP A 50 5.26 -0.75 17.31
N MET A 51 4.99 -1.97 16.85
CA MET A 51 4.92 -2.29 15.42
C MET A 51 3.78 -1.55 14.70
N PRO A 52 2.54 -1.47 15.24
CA PRO A 52 1.51 -0.62 14.65
C PRO A 52 1.93 0.84 14.44
N ALA A 53 2.52 1.49 15.45
CA ALA A 53 3.02 2.86 15.33
C ALA A 53 4.12 2.98 14.26
N LEU A 54 4.99 1.97 14.16
CA LEU A 54 6.00 1.94 13.10
C LEU A 54 5.38 1.81 11.70
N LEU A 55 4.42 0.92 11.51
CA LEU A 55 3.74 0.72 10.22
C LEU A 55 2.93 1.96 9.81
N GLU A 56 2.26 2.61 10.77
CA GLU A 56 1.54 3.87 10.55
C GLU A 56 2.49 4.96 10.04
N HIS A 57 3.62 5.14 10.74
CA HIS A 57 4.63 6.14 10.41
C HIS A 57 5.32 5.86 9.07
N LEU A 58 5.68 4.60 8.79
CA LEU A 58 6.27 4.19 7.51
C LEU A 58 5.30 4.38 6.33
N GLY A 59 3.99 4.42 6.58
CA GLY A 59 2.97 4.67 5.58
C GLY A 59 2.63 6.14 5.33
N GLU A 60 3.25 7.08 6.03
CA GLU A 60 3.03 8.51 5.79
C GLU A 60 3.51 8.92 4.38
N ALA A 61 2.65 9.66 3.67
CA ALA A 61 3.00 10.23 2.38
C ALA A 61 4.03 11.35 2.56
N HIS A 62 5.05 11.38 1.70
CA HIS A 62 6.18 12.29 1.84
C HIS A 62 6.73 12.82 0.51
N HIS A 63 6.25 12.30 -0.64
CA HIS A 63 6.53 12.85 -1.99
C HIS A 63 8.01 13.01 -2.38
N SER A 64 8.93 12.33 -1.70
CA SER A 64 10.37 12.36 -1.99
C SER A 64 11.02 11.02 -1.65
N VAL A 65 12.11 10.65 -2.31
CA VAL A 65 12.81 9.39 -1.98
C VAL A 65 13.60 9.59 -0.69
N ARG A 66 13.22 8.85 0.36
CA ARG A 66 13.88 8.91 1.68
C ARG A 66 14.30 7.50 2.11
N PRO A 67 15.46 6.97 1.64
CA PRO A 67 15.89 5.60 1.92
C PRO A 67 15.94 5.33 3.42
N ILE A 68 15.63 4.10 3.82
CA ILE A 68 15.67 3.68 5.22
C ILE A 68 16.71 2.57 5.40
N ARG A 69 17.66 2.81 6.30
CA ARG A 69 18.62 1.81 6.75
C ARG A 69 18.13 1.22 8.07
N VAL A 70 17.92 -0.09 8.08
CA VAL A 70 17.54 -0.83 9.29
C VAL A 70 18.79 -1.29 10.01
N GLU A 71 18.88 -1.01 11.31
CA GLU A 71 19.95 -1.50 12.19
C GLU A 71 19.93 -3.03 12.25
N ARG A 72 21.10 -3.65 12.28
CA ARG A 72 21.23 -5.12 12.18
C ARG A 72 20.50 -5.93 13.26
N HIS A 73 20.21 -5.35 14.43
CA HIS A 73 19.47 -5.99 15.52
C HIS A 73 18.04 -5.44 15.67
N ALA A 74 17.59 -4.59 14.74
CA ALA A 74 16.21 -4.13 14.68
C ALA A 74 15.36 -5.09 13.85
N LEU A 75 14.07 -5.15 14.15
CA LEU A 75 13.07 -5.92 13.39
C LEU A 75 13.37 -7.43 13.32
N GLU A 76 14.12 -7.96 14.30
CA GLU A 76 14.47 -9.37 14.38
C GLU A 76 13.21 -10.25 14.47
N GLY A 77 13.17 -11.31 13.67
CA GLY A 77 12.01 -12.22 13.59
C GLY A 77 10.81 -11.68 12.82
N THR A 78 10.93 -10.51 12.18
CA THR A 78 9.84 -9.91 11.38
C THR A 78 10.18 -9.92 9.88
N ASP A 79 9.15 -9.93 9.02
CA ASP A 79 9.33 -9.78 7.57
C ASP A 79 9.75 -8.36 7.15
N LEU A 80 9.53 -7.37 8.02
CA LEU A 80 9.68 -5.97 7.67
C LEU A 80 11.13 -5.60 7.37
N SER A 81 12.11 -6.19 8.08
CA SER A 81 13.53 -5.96 7.76
C SER A 81 13.89 -6.43 6.35
N LEU A 82 13.32 -7.54 5.89
CA LEU A 82 13.58 -8.08 4.57
C LEU A 82 12.89 -7.24 3.49
N ILE A 83 11.64 -6.83 3.73
CA ILE A 83 10.89 -5.95 2.83
C ILE A 83 11.61 -4.62 2.65
N LEU A 84 11.99 -3.95 3.75
CA LEU A 84 12.70 -2.67 3.69
C LEU A 84 14.09 -2.80 3.05
N GLY A 85 14.75 -3.95 3.21
CA GLY A 85 16.02 -4.24 2.53
C GLY A 85 15.90 -4.43 1.01
N GLN A 86 14.69 -4.69 0.50
CA GLN A 86 14.40 -4.79 -0.95
C GLN A 86 13.90 -3.48 -1.55
N ALA A 87 13.74 -2.41 -0.75
CA ALA A 87 13.17 -1.15 -1.18
C ALA A 87 13.92 -0.54 -2.38
N ARG A 88 13.18 -0.20 -3.43
CA ARG A 88 13.67 0.44 -4.66
C ARG A 88 12.78 1.62 -4.97
N ALA A 89 13.39 2.80 -5.07
CA ALA A 89 12.68 4.01 -5.47
C ALA A 89 12.16 3.91 -6.92
N HIS A 90 11.11 4.68 -7.22
CA HIS A 90 10.52 4.82 -8.56
C HIS A 90 9.93 3.53 -9.14
N CYS A 91 9.60 2.56 -8.30
CA CYS A 91 8.74 1.42 -8.66
C CYS A 91 7.74 1.14 -7.54
N ILE A 92 6.73 0.34 -7.83
CA ILE A 92 5.84 -0.22 -6.81
C ILE A 92 6.28 -1.66 -6.56
N GLN A 93 6.48 -2.02 -5.29
CA GLN A 93 6.81 -3.38 -4.90
C GLN A 93 5.71 -3.96 -4.03
N VAL A 94 5.10 -5.03 -4.51
CA VAL A 94 4.04 -5.77 -3.83
C VAL A 94 4.62 -7.05 -3.25
N PHE A 95 4.64 -7.14 -1.93
CA PHE A 95 5.02 -8.32 -1.16
C PHE A 95 3.75 -8.98 -0.63
N TYR A 96 3.66 -10.30 -0.70
CA TYR A 96 2.55 -11.02 -0.07
C TYR A 96 3.01 -12.29 0.66
N ARG A 97 2.31 -12.61 1.74
CA ARG A 97 2.50 -13.81 2.54
C ARG A 97 1.17 -14.51 2.72
N VAL A 98 1.12 -15.81 2.43
CA VAL A 98 -0.09 -16.63 2.58
C VAL A 98 -0.06 -17.36 3.92
N GLN A 99 -1.15 -17.30 4.67
CA GLN A 99 -1.35 -17.94 5.96
C GLN A 99 -2.74 -18.60 6.00
N GLY A 100 -2.81 -19.86 5.56
CA GLY A 100 -4.09 -20.58 5.46
C GLY A 100 -5.04 -19.90 4.48
N SER A 101 -6.20 -19.46 4.97
CA SER A 101 -7.23 -18.77 4.19
C SER A 101 -7.10 -17.23 4.20
N GLN A 102 -5.98 -16.70 4.67
CA GLN A 102 -5.68 -15.28 4.72
C GLN A 102 -4.35 -14.99 4.01
N ALA A 103 -4.22 -13.79 3.47
CA ALA A 103 -2.97 -13.29 2.96
C ALA A 103 -2.71 -11.87 3.49
N GLU A 104 -1.45 -11.62 3.85
CA GLU A 104 -0.95 -10.30 4.17
C GLU A 104 -0.31 -9.73 2.92
N ILE A 105 -0.74 -8.54 2.50
CA ILE A 105 -0.09 -7.76 1.45
C ILE A 105 0.64 -6.59 2.10
N THR A 106 1.89 -6.40 1.71
CA THR A 106 2.64 -5.16 1.94
C THR A 106 3.00 -4.55 0.61
N VAL A 107 2.75 -3.25 0.44
CA VAL A 107 3.17 -2.48 -0.73
C VAL A 107 4.17 -1.44 -0.28
N LEU A 108 5.30 -1.36 -0.97
CA LEU A 108 6.16 -0.18 -0.98
C LEU A 108 5.84 0.60 -2.26
N ASP A 109 5.49 1.87 -2.11
CA ASP A 109 5.17 2.70 -3.26
C ASP A 109 6.39 3.40 -3.88
N GLU A 110 6.15 4.33 -4.81
CA GLU A 110 7.21 5.01 -5.58
C GLU A 110 8.28 5.73 -4.74
N PHE A 111 7.95 6.08 -3.50
CA PHE A 111 8.84 6.74 -2.54
C PHE A 111 9.18 5.83 -1.34
N ASN A 112 8.78 4.56 -1.41
CA ASN A 112 8.89 3.56 -0.34
C ASN A 112 8.06 3.90 0.90
N ALA A 113 6.93 4.60 0.75
CA ALA A 113 5.92 4.59 1.81
C ALA A 113 5.26 3.21 1.87
N LEU A 114 5.04 2.73 3.08
CA LEU A 114 4.56 1.38 3.35
C LEU A 114 3.04 1.37 3.53
N TRP A 115 2.39 0.49 2.79
CA TRP A 115 1.00 0.12 3.04
C TRP A 115 0.91 -1.36 3.35
N ARG A 116 0.09 -1.76 4.32
CA ARG A 116 -0.05 -3.17 4.71
C ARG A 116 -1.49 -3.50 5.07
N GLN A 117 -2.00 -4.61 4.56
CA GLN A 117 -3.35 -5.07 4.81
C GLN A 117 -3.43 -6.61 4.80
N GLN A 118 -4.30 -7.16 5.65
CA GLN A 118 -4.73 -8.56 5.60
C GLN A 118 -6.01 -8.66 4.77
N GLN A 119 -6.13 -9.72 3.97
CA GLN A 119 -7.36 -10.02 3.25
C GLN A 119 -7.56 -11.52 3.01
N PRO A 120 -8.82 -11.96 2.79
CA PRO A 120 -9.11 -13.36 2.47
C PRO A 120 -8.31 -13.86 1.27
N TYR A 121 -7.79 -15.09 1.39
CA TYR A 121 -6.99 -15.74 0.36
C TYR A 121 -7.68 -17.00 -0.15
N ARG A 122 -7.92 -17.03 -1.47
CA ARG A 122 -8.40 -18.23 -2.18
C ARG A 122 -7.32 -18.77 -3.10
N ASP A 123 -6.73 -17.89 -3.91
CA ASP A 123 -5.63 -18.19 -4.80
C ASP A 123 -4.85 -16.90 -5.14
N GLU A 124 -3.64 -17.07 -5.66
CA GLU A 124 -2.71 -15.97 -5.99
C GLU A 124 -3.29 -15.03 -7.07
N GLN A 125 -4.05 -15.56 -8.02
CA GLN A 125 -4.64 -14.79 -9.12
C GLN A 125 -5.76 -13.86 -8.60
N ARG A 126 -6.69 -14.38 -7.80
CA ARG A 126 -7.77 -13.59 -7.18
C ARG A 126 -7.27 -12.56 -6.17
N LEU A 127 -6.12 -12.82 -5.56
CA LEU A 127 -5.46 -11.88 -4.65
C LEU A 127 -4.82 -10.70 -5.40
N LEU A 128 -4.02 -11.01 -6.43
CA LEU A 128 -3.10 -10.05 -7.03
C LEU A 128 -3.67 -9.34 -8.26
N THR A 129 -4.56 -9.95 -9.04
CA THR A 129 -5.11 -9.33 -10.26
C THR A 129 -5.89 -8.04 -9.99
N PRO A 130 -6.82 -7.97 -9.00
CA PRO A 130 -7.52 -6.73 -8.71
C PRO A 130 -6.59 -5.63 -8.20
N LEU A 131 -5.58 -6.01 -7.41
CA LEU A 131 -4.56 -5.07 -6.94
C LEU A 131 -3.69 -4.56 -8.09
N LEU A 132 -3.27 -5.42 -9.02
CA LEU A 132 -2.52 -5.02 -10.21
C LEU A 132 -3.30 -3.98 -11.02
N ARG A 133 -4.59 -4.25 -11.32
CA ARG A 133 -5.45 -3.32 -12.06
C ARG A 133 -5.54 -1.95 -11.37
N PHE A 134 -5.74 -1.96 -10.06
CA PHE A 134 -5.75 -0.74 -9.27
C PHE A 134 -4.44 0.04 -9.37
N LEU A 135 -3.30 -0.62 -9.18
CA LEU A 135 -1.99 0.03 -9.23
C LEU A 135 -1.68 0.57 -10.64
N GLN A 136 -2.08 -0.16 -11.68
CA GLN A 136 -1.99 0.29 -13.08
C GLN A 136 -2.87 1.52 -13.33
N SER A 137 -4.10 1.56 -12.80
CA SER A 137 -5.00 2.71 -12.96
C SER A 137 -4.43 3.96 -12.29
N VAL A 138 -3.87 3.81 -11.08
CA VAL A 138 -3.18 4.89 -10.36
C VAL A 138 -1.97 5.40 -11.15
N SER A 139 -1.13 4.49 -11.68
CA SER A 139 0.01 4.87 -12.52
C SER A 139 -0.42 5.56 -13.82
N TYR A 140 -1.50 5.10 -14.45
CA TYR A 140 -2.02 5.69 -15.68
C TYR A 140 -2.52 7.12 -15.44
N ARG A 141 -3.33 7.34 -14.40
CA ARG A 141 -3.85 8.67 -14.04
C ARG A 141 -2.73 9.66 -13.69
N ARG A 142 -1.69 9.19 -13.01
CA ARG A 142 -0.49 9.99 -12.76
C ARG A 142 0.17 10.47 -14.06
N ASN A 143 0.27 9.60 -15.05
CA ASN A 143 0.91 9.91 -16.32
C ASN A 143 0.07 10.85 -17.19
N THR A 144 -1.26 10.70 -17.20
CA THR A 144 -2.14 11.60 -17.96
C THR A 144 -2.25 13.01 -17.37
N GLN A 145 -1.89 13.17 -16.10
CA GLN A 145 -1.79 14.48 -15.42
C GLN A 145 -0.43 15.18 -15.60
N LEU A 146 0.53 14.58 -16.32
CA LEU A 146 1.83 15.20 -16.63
C LEU A 146 1.76 16.02 -17.93
N PRO A 147 2.37 17.22 -18.00
CA PRO A 147 2.63 17.91 -19.26
C PRO A 147 3.38 16.99 -20.23
N PHE A 148 3.05 17.05 -21.52
CA PHE A 148 3.55 16.13 -22.55
C PHE A 148 5.10 16.04 -22.62
N GLU A 149 5.82 17.10 -22.23
CA GLU A 149 7.29 17.16 -22.19
C GLU A 149 7.92 16.37 -21.01
N GLU A 150 7.18 16.14 -19.91
CA GLU A 150 7.60 15.31 -18.77
C GLU A 150 7.09 13.85 -18.89
N ASN A 151 6.29 13.58 -19.92
CA ASN A 151 5.54 12.34 -20.17
C ASN A 151 6.43 11.14 -20.59
N ARG A 152 7.77 11.26 -20.46
CA ARG A 152 8.74 10.19 -20.77
C ARG A 152 9.11 9.34 -19.55
N LEU A 153 8.57 9.63 -18.37
CA LEU A 153 8.68 8.71 -17.24
C LEU A 153 7.85 7.47 -17.58
N ALA A 154 8.56 6.38 -17.88
CA ALA A 154 8.00 5.07 -18.19
C ALA A 154 6.89 4.70 -17.19
N ALA A 155 5.88 3.97 -17.66
CA ALA A 155 4.94 3.29 -16.79
C ALA A 155 5.72 2.67 -15.62
N MET A 156 5.33 3.02 -14.40
CA MET A 156 6.09 2.62 -13.23
C MET A 156 6.05 1.09 -13.11
N ASP A 157 7.22 0.48 -12.96
CA ASP A 157 7.31 -0.97 -12.79
C ASP A 157 6.53 -1.39 -11.54
N ILE A 158 5.70 -2.44 -11.68
CA ILE A 158 5.02 -3.09 -10.56
C ILE A 158 5.65 -4.47 -10.39
N LEU A 159 6.38 -4.64 -9.29
CA LEU A 159 7.15 -5.84 -8.99
C LEU A 159 6.44 -6.66 -7.91
N PHE A 160 6.34 -7.98 -8.12
CA PHE A 160 5.68 -8.88 -7.18
C PHE A 160 6.69 -9.79 -6.50
N TYR A 161 6.49 -10.01 -5.21
CA TYR A 161 7.35 -10.81 -4.36
C TYR A 161 6.52 -11.66 -3.41
N ARG A 162 6.88 -12.93 -3.25
CA ARG A 162 6.29 -13.82 -2.28
C ARG A 162 7.22 -13.97 -1.08
N LEU A 163 6.69 -13.73 0.11
CA LEU A 163 7.36 -14.05 1.37
C LEU A 163 7.17 -15.54 1.64
N MET A 164 8.27 -16.28 1.68
CA MET A 164 8.26 -17.70 1.96
C MET A 164 8.36 -17.91 3.46
N ALA A 165 7.39 -18.65 4.02
CA ALA A 165 7.46 -19.07 5.40
C ALA A 165 8.68 -20.00 5.55
N PRO A 166 9.53 -19.79 6.57
CA PRO A 166 10.68 -20.63 6.76
C PRO A 166 10.24 -22.07 7.04
N ALA A 167 10.86 -23.05 6.38
CA ALA A 167 10.87 -24.40 6.92
C ALA A 167 11.54 -24.39 8.30
N ALA A 168 11.26 -25.35 9.17
CA ALA A 168 11.82 -25.37 10.53
C ALA A 168 13.35 -25.16 10.51
N GLY A 169 13.81 -24.04 11.09
CA GLY A 169 15.23 -23.64 11.16
C GLY A 169 15.75 -22.76 10.01
N GLN A 170 14.92 -22.38 9.03
CA GLN A 170 15.31 -21.45 7.96
C GLN A 170 15.00 -19.99 8.31
N ALA A 171 15.70 -19.06 7.67
CA ALA A 171 15.34 -17.64 7.69
C ALA A 171 14.16 -17.38 6.75
N LEU A 172 13.42 -16.30 7.00
CA LEU A 172 12.45 -15.77 6.04
C LEU A 172 13.15 -15.45 4.72
N ASP A 173 12.50 -15.76 3.60
CA ASP A 173 13.04 -15.53 2.26
C ASP A 173 12.03 -14.80 1.36
N ILE A 174 12.53 -14.10 0.35
CA ILE A 174 11.75 -13.33 -0.62
C ILE A 174 12.00 -13.89 -2.02
N GLU A 175 10.95 -14.45 -2.62
CA GLU A 175 10.98 -14.91 -4.01
C GLU A 175 10.37 -13.87 -4.94
N ARG A 176 11.09 -13.47 -6.00
CA ARG A 176 10.51 -12.63 -7.06
C ARG A 176 9.53 -13.43 -7.90
N ARG A 177 8.33 -12.91 -8.09
CA ARG A 177 7.24 -13.54 -8.84
C ARG A 177 6.94 -12.77 -10.13
N PRO A 178 6.50 -13.43 -11.20
CA PRO A 178 5.97 -12.75 -12.37
C PRO A 178 4.69 -11.98 -11.99
N SER A 179 4.38 -10.92 -12.74
CA SER A 179 3.09 -10.24 -12.64
C SER A 179 1.94 -11.23 -12.88
N PRO A 180 0.80 -11.12 -12.15
CA PRO A 180 -0.37 -11.95 -12.43
C PRO A 180 -0.82 -11.74 -13.88
N ARG A 181 -1.33 -12.81 -14.50
CA ARG A 181 -1.75 -12.77 -15.91
C ARG A 181 -3.17 -12.25 -15.99
N GLU A 182 -3.42 -11.15 -16.67
CA GLU A 182 -4.79 -10.73 -16.92
C GLU A 182 -5.43 -11.66 -17.95
N ASN A 183 -6.42 -12.46 -17.53
CA ASN A 183 -7.20 -13.29 -18.45
C ASN A 183 -8.39 -12.49 -18.94
N VAL A 184 -8.54 -12.37 -20.26
CA VAL A 184 -9.74 -11.81 -20.89
C VAL A 184 -10.93 -12.70 -20.51
N GLY A 185 -11.80 -12.20 -19.64
CA GLY A 185 -12.98 -12.93 -19.16
C GLY A 185 -12.95 -13.36 -17.69
N ASP A 186 -11.91 -13.03 -16.91
CA ASP A 186 -11.97 -13.17 -15.46
C ASP A 186 -13.10 -12.29 -14.90
N PRO A 187 -14.09 -12.84 -14.17
CA PRO A 187 -15.32 -12.15 -13.76
C PRO A 187 -15.09 -11.23 -12.56
N PHE A 188 -13.98 -10.48 -12.54
CA PHE A 188 -13.82 -9.40 -11.58
C PHE A 188 -14.69 -8.25 -12.06
N TYR A 189 -15.69 -7.92 -11.25
CA TYR A 189 -16.49 -6.73 -11.46
C TYR A 189 -15.58 -5.52 -11.30
N ASP A 190 -15.47 -4.72 -12.35
CA ASP A 190 -14.72 -3.47 -12.29
C ASP A 190 -15.54 -2.49 -11.46
N VAL A 191 -15.23 -2.43 -10.18
CA VAL A 191 -15.75 -1.40 -9.28
C VAL A 191 -14.79 -0.23 -9.33
N GLN A 192 -15.27 0.89 -9.83
CA GLN A 192 -14.53 2.15 -9.87
C GLN A 192 -15.10 3.09 -8.82
N ALA A 193 -14.25 3.87 -8.19
CA ALA A 193 -14.64 4.86 -7.21
C ALA A 193 -14.14 6.25 -7.65
N ILE A 194 -15.00 7.25 -7.52
CA ILE A 194 -14.64 8.66 -7.67
C ILE A 194 -14.92 9.34 -6.33
N VAL A 195 -13.92 10.06 -5.83
CA VAL A 195 -13.99 10.76 -4.56
C VAL A 195 -13.67 12.24 -4.77
N GLU A 196 -14.59 13.09 -4.34
CA GLU A 196 -14.55 14.53 -4.54
C GLU A 196 -14.82 15.29 -3.24
N HIS A 197 -14.41 16.56 -3.19
CA HIS A 197 -14.82 17.45 -2.11
C HIS A 197 -16.33 17.69 -2.12
N SER A 198 -16.93 17.82 -0.92
CA SER A 198 -18.27 18.35 -0.75
C SER A 198 -18.23 19.64 0.05
N GLU A 199 -19.18 20.53 -0.22
CA GLU A 199 -19.40 21.79 0.52
C GLU A 199 -19.64 21.57 2.03
N ARG A 200 -20.06 20.36 2.45
CA ARG A 200 -20.34 20.02 3.85
C ARG A 200 -19.14 19.43 4.62
N GLY A 201 -17.94 19.44 4.04
CA GLY A 201 -16.73 18.90 4.65
C GLY A 201 -16.66 17.36 4.74
N ARG A 202 -17.61 16.65 4.14
CA ARG A 202 -17.55 15.18 3.95
C ARG A 202 -17.25 14.89 2.49
N SER A 203 -16.33 13.98 2.17
CA SER A 203 -16.06 13.62 0.78
C SER A 203 -17.30 13.03 0.10
N ARG A 204 -17.60 13.48 -1.12
CA ARG A 204 -18.61 12.87 -1.99
C ARG A 204 -17.99 11.64 -2.65
N VAL A 205 -18.64 10.50 -2.48
CA VAL A 205 -18.24 9.24 -3.13
C VAL A 205 -19.26 8.87 -4.19
N THR A 206 -18.78 8.51 -5.37
CA THR A 206 -19.56 7.90 -6.44
C THR A 206 -18.89 6.59 -6.84
N LEU A 207 -19.67 5.50 -6.88
CA LEU A 207 -19.21 4.17 -7.24
C LEU A 207 -19.83 3.76 -8.58
N TYR A 208 -19.01 3.21 -9.47
CA TYR A 208 -19.46 2.61 -10.71
C TYR A 208 -19.24 1.10 -10.62
N CYS A 209 -20.28 0.32 -10.86
CA CYS A 209 -20.18 -1.13 -10.99
C CYS A 209 -20.76 -1.54 -12.34
N ASN A 210 -19.93 -2.06 -13.26
CA ASN A 210 -20.35 -2.40 -14.62
C ASN A 210 -21.12 -1.28 -15.33
N HIS A 211 -20.65 -0.03 -15.24
CA HIS A 211 -21.28 1.19 -15.78
C HIS A 211 -22.55 1.68 -15.07
N GLN A 212 -23.06 0.95 -14.08
CA GLN A 212 -24.12 1.46 -13.21
C GLN A 212 -23.51 2.40 -12.17
N GLU A 213 -24.01 3.64 -12.12
CA GLU A 213 -23.60 4.66 -11.16
C GLU A 213 -24.40 4.55 -9.85
N PHE A 214 -23.70 4.74 -8.73
CA PHE A 214 -24.28 4.90 -7.39
C PHE A 214 -23.58 6.08 -6.70
N SER A 215 -24.30 7.16 -6.41
CA SER A 215 -23.72 8.33 -5.75
C SER A 215 -24.20 8.48 -4.31
N SER A 216 -23.30 8.92 -3.43
CA SER A 216 -23.63 9.34 -2.05
C SER A 216 -24.64 10.50 -2.01
N LEU A 217 -24.81 11.27 -3.09
CA LEU A 217 -25.87 12.28 -3.18
C LEU A 217 -27.27 11.67 -3.29
N GLU A 218 -27.39 10.56 -4.01
CA GLU A 218 -28.67 9.86 -4.23
C GLU A 218 -28.98 8.93 -3.07
N TYR A 219 -28.02 8.10 -2.68
CA TYR A 219 -28.23 7.02 -1.71
C TYR A 219 -27.87 7.40 -0.27
N GLY A 220 -27.18 8.52 -0.05
CA GLY A 220 -26.77 8.95 1.30
C GLY A 220 -26.01 7.86 2.05
N ALA A 221 -26.53 7.47 3.23
CA ALA A 221 -25.96 6.42 4.06
C ALA A 221 -26.15 5.00 3.50
N GLU A 222 -27.07 4.80 2.55
CA GLU A 222 -27.41 3.50 1.96
C GLU A 222 -26.54 3.16 0.75
N LEU A 223 -25.60 4.04 0.36
CA LEU A 223 -24.75 3.87 -0.83
C LEU A 223 -24.12 2.46 -0.91
N PHE A 224 -23.42 2.04 0.14
CA PHE A 224 -22.73 0.76 0.15
C PHE A 224 -23.70 -0.43 0.13
N ALA A 225 -24.86 -0.29 0.78
CA ALA A 225 -25.89 -1.33 0.76
C ALA A 225 -26.51 -1.49 -0.63
N ALA A 226 -26.81 -0.38 -1.33
CA ALA A 226 -27.34 -0.40 -2.69
C ALA A 226 -26.36 -1.07 -3.67
N VAL A 227 -25.07 -0.70 -3.58
CA VAL A 227 -24.01 -1.30 -4.40
C VAL A 227 -23.83 -2.79 -4.08
N ALA A 228 -23.86 -3.17 -2.79
CA ALA A 228 -23.74 -4.57 -2.37
C ALA A 228 -24.86 -5.45 -2.94
N HIS A 229 -26.12 -4.98 -2.90
CA HIS A 229 -27.25 -5.68 -3.52
C HIS A 229 -27.06 -5.85 -5.03
N PHE A 230 -26.62 -4.79 -5.72
CA PHE A 230 -26.37 -4.84 -7.16
C PHE A 230 -25.27 -5.85 -7.51
N ILE A 231 -24.16 -5.85 -6.76
CA ILE A 231 -23.07 -6.81 -6.95
C ILE A 231 -23.56 -8.24 -6.75
N LEU A 232 -24.30 -8.53 -5.67
CA LEU A 232 -24.80 -9.88 -5.40
C LEU A 232 -25.76 -10.38 -6.49
N ALA A 233 -26.66 -9.51 -6.96
CA ALA A 233 -27.60 -9.87 -8.03
C ALA A 233 -26.90 -10.25 -9.35
N GLN A 234 -25.70 -9.71 -9.59
CA GLN A 234 -24.93 -9.98 -10.80
C GLN A 234 -24.06 -11.24 -10.69
N ARG A 235 -23.74 -11.71 -9.48
CA ARG A 235 -22.82 -12.84 -9.27
C ARG A 235 -23.47 -14.15 -9.71
N ARG A 236 -22.84 -14.81 -10.69
CA ARG A 236 -23.19 -16.19 -11.07
C ARG A 236 -23.02 -17.12 -9.87
N GLY A 237 -24.11 -17.72 -9.40
CA GLY A 237 -24.10 -18.65 -8.27
C GLY A 237 -24.06 -18.00 -6.88
N ALA A 238 -24.30 -16.69 -6.75
CA ALA A 238 -24.33 -15.96 -5.48
C ALA A 238 -23.06 -16.15 -4.60
N GLU A 239 -21.88 -16.38 -5.22
CA GLU A 239 -20.63 -16.53 -4.47
C GLU A 239 -20.33 -15.27 -3.64
N ARG A 240 -20.00 -15.41 -2.35
CA ARG A 240 -19.73 -14.30 -1.42
C ARG A 240 -18.24 -13.96 -1.32
N TYR A 241 -17.54 -13.83 -2.45
CA TYR A 241 -16.13 -13.38 -2.42
C TYR A 241 -16.03 -11.85 -2.19
N PRO A 242 -14.91 -11.33 -1.65
CA PRO A 242 -14.75 -9.88 -1.43
C PRO A 242 -14.85 -9.08 -2.74
N CYS A 243 -15.49 -7.93 -2.67
CA CYS A 243 -15.45 -6.89 -3.69
C CYS A 243 -14.13 -6.13 -3.60
N TYR A 244 -13.53 -5.87 -4.76
CA TYR A 244 -12.31 -5.07 -4.90
C TYR A 244 -12.56 -3.88 -5.82
N ILE A 245 -12.01 -2.73 -5.45
CA ILE A 245 -11.98 -1.52 -6.26
C ILE A 245 -10.77 -1.60 -7.20
N THR A 246 -11.03 -1.60 -8.50
CA THR A 246 -10.00 -1.70 -9.54
C THR A 246 -9.58 -0.35 -10.11
N ASP A 247 -10.31 0.73 -9.79
CA ASP A 247 -9.94 2.09 -10.12
C ASP A 247 -10.45 3.09 -9.07
N LEU A 248 -9.65 4.08 -8.74
CA LEU A 248 -9.98 5.12 -7.76
C LEU A 248 -9.47 6.47 -8.24
N ASP A 249 -10.40 7.40 -8.48
CA ASP A 249 -10.10 8.79 -8.76
C ASP A 249 -10.29 9.64 -7.50
N MET A 250 -9.22 10.29 -7.05
CA MET A 250 -9.24 11.23 -5.93
C MET A 250 -8.71 12.62 -6.32
N SER A 251 -8.70 12.92 -7.63
CA SER A 251 -8.28 14.23 -8.14
C SER A 251 -9.14 15.36 -7.56
N GLY A 252 -10.44 15.09 -7.32
CA GLY A 252 -11.35 16.03 -6.69
C GLY A 252 -11.11 16.28 -5.20
N LEU A 253 -10.22 15.54 -4.53
CA LEU A 253 -9.87 15.72 -3.10
C LEU A 253 -8.56 16.48 -2.87
N HIS A 254 -7.64 16.43 -3.82
CA HIS A 254 -6.33 17.05 -3.67
C HIS A 254 -6.27 18.18 -4.69
N GLY A 255 -6.34 19.44 -4.26
CA GLY A 255 -6.48 20.59 -5.16
C GLY A 255 -5.50 20.59 -6.33
N THR A 256 -4.27 21.10 -6.13
CA THR A 256 -3.21 21.11 -7.14
C THR A 256 -2.13 20.05 -6.90
N GLY A 257 -2.22 19.32 -5.78
CA GLY A 257 -1.24 18.30 -5.38
C GLY A 257 -1.62 16.91 -5.88
N ARG A 258 -0.64 16.14 -6.34
CA ARG A 258 -0.83 14.75 -6.76
C ARG A 258 -0.78 13.82 -5.55
N ALA A 259 -1.81 12.98 -5.38
CA ALA A 259 -1.81 11.98 -4.32
C ALA A 259 -0.76 10.87 -4.59
N GLN A 260 -0.04 10.48 -3.53
CA GLN A 260 0.90 9.38 -3.53
C GLN A 260 0.16 8.03 -3.61
N THR A 261 0.76 6.96 -4.13
CA THR A 261 0.08 5.66 -4.26
C THR A 261 -0.37 5.11 -2.90
N VAL A 262 0.41 5.29 -1.83
CA VAL A 262 0.00 4.91 -0.46
C VAL A 262 -1.32 5.55 -0.03
N GLN A 263 -1.60 6.80 -0.45
CA GLN A 263 -2.86 7.48 -0.14
C GLN A 263 -4.03 6.84 -0.89
N HIS A 264 -3.83 6.48 -2.17
CA HIS A 264 -4.81 5.74 -2.96
C HIS A 264 -5.13 4.39 -2.31
N LEU A 265 -4.11 3.64 -1.89
CA LEU A 265 -4.28 2.36 -1.21
C LEU A 265 -5.04 2.48 0.12
N ARG A 266 -4.81 3.53 0.90
CA ARG A 266 -5.55 3.80 2.15
C ARG A 266 -7.03 4.08 1.89
N TYR A 267 -7.35 4.93 0.91
CA TYR A 267 -8.74 5.21 0.54
C TYR A 267 -9.44 3.98 -0.06
N LYS A 268 -8.74 3.24 -0.94
CA LYS A 268 -9.20 1.96 -1.49
C LYS A 268 -9.58 1.00 -0.38
N ALA A 269 -8.69 0.77 0.59
CA ALA A 269 -8.93 -0.13 1.71
C ALA A 269 -10.16 0.28 2.53
N HIS A 270 -10.34 1.58 2.78
CA HIS A 270 -11.50 2.09 3.51
C HIS A 270 -12.82 1.84 2.77
N LEU A 271 -12.87 2.14 1.46
CA LEU A 271 -14.07 1.92 0.64
C LEU A 271 -14.37 0.43 0.46
N GLU A 272 -13.36 -0.40 0.26
CA GLU A 272 -13.52 -1.85 0.18
C GLU A 272 -14.00 -2.46 1.49
N ALA A 273 -13.51 -1.98 2.63
CA ALA A 273 -14.01 -2.42 3.93
C ALA A 273 -15.50 -2.11 4.10
N ALA A 274 -15.94 -0.90 3.75
CA ALA A 274 -17.35 -0.51 3.81
C ALA A 274 -18.22 -1.34 2.84
N LEU A 275 -17.76 -1.58 1.61
CA LEU A 275 -18.44 -2.41 0.62
C LEU A 275 -18.56 -3.87 1.08
N ASN A 276 -17.47 -4.44 1.59
CA ASN A 276 -17.43 -5.84 2.01
C ASN A 276 -18.24 -6.06 3.29
N GLN A 277 -18.24 -5.11 4.23
CA GLN A 277 -19.13 -5.15 5.38
C GLN A 277 -20.60 -5.13 4.96
N ALA A 278 -20.96 -4.30 3.98
CA ALA A 278 -22.32 -4.28 3.43
C ALA A 278 -22.67 -5.62 2.77
N LEU A 279 -21.78 -6.20 1.97
CA LEU A 279 -21.97 -7.52 1.34
C LEU A 279 -22.15 -8.66 2.36
N GLU A 280 -21.43 -8.62 3.47
CA GLU A 280 -21.54 -9.61 4.55
C GLU A 280 -22.87 -9.50 5.32
N SER A 281 -23.47 -8.31 5.35
CA SER A 281 -24.73 -8.04 6.05
C SER A 281 -26.01 -8.45 5.29
N LEU A 282 -25.88 -8.88 4.02
CA LEU A 282 -26.97 -9.35 3.16
C LEU A 282 -27.11 -10.88 3.19
#